data_AF-A0A533RL61-F1
#
_entry.id   AF-A0A533RL61-F1
#
_cell.length_a   1.000
_cell.length_b   1.000
_cell.length_c   1.000
_cell.angle_alpha   90.00
_cell.angle_beta   90.00
_cell.angle_gamma   90.00
#
_symmetry.space_group_name_H-M   'P 1'
#
loop_
_entity.id
_entity.type
_entity.pdbx_description
1 polymer ?
#
loop_
_entity_poly.entity_id
_entity_poly.type
_entity_poly.pdbx_seq_one_letter_code
_entity_poly.pdbx_strand_id
1 'polypeptide(L)'
;MPCESTPVRRGRGCARPATLIRGGGRVKRWRVAAWSTAAGLAVLAVLAAALVPAYSARSGPPVSPEPVLGLPADGPAKAVYLTFDAGNAGDDTVAPLLDLLRAQDAGATFFLTGKWTLEHPRSARAIADAGHLLANHSSTHPHVPRLPGTLRRAEVVDAALVIERVTGTAPTPLYRPPHGDTTTTTQEALAALGYRTVMWTKDPHDWPLDGSVTRESILGRIGEVSDGDVICFHLRNIETVEALRVLLPRLRAQGFEFRQLPAAELCASAP
;
A
#
# COMPACT_ATOMS: atom_id res chain seq x y z
N MET A 1 -41.15 -51.60 -26.15
CA MET A 1 -42.25 -52.53 -25.80
C MET A 1 -42.07 -52.96 -24.36
N PRO A 2 -43.18 -53.11 -23.61
CA PRO A 2 -43.27 -52.87 -22.18
C PRO A 2 -43.46 -54.16 -21.36
N CYS A 3 -43.41 -54.06 -20.03
CA CYS A 3 -44.28 -54.86 -19.18
C CYS A 3 -44.48 -54.19 -17.81
N GLU A 4 -45.59 -53.45 -17.71
CA GLU A 4 -46.35 -53.32 -16.48
C GLU A 4 -47.10 -54.63 -16.21
N SER A 5 -47.33 -54.96 -14.94
CA SER A 5 -48.68 -55.32 -14.47
C SER A 5 -48.75 -55.41 -12.95
N THR A 6 -49.64 -54.62 -12.39
CA THR A 6 -50.25 -54.77 -11.06
C THR A 6 -51.28 -55.91 -11.08
N PRO A 7 -51.80 -56.32 -9.90
CA PRO A 7 -53.21 -56.01 -9.67
C PRO A 7 -53.58 -55.59 -8.24
N VAL A 8 -54.75 -54.95 -8.18
CA VAL A 8 -55.48 -54.34 -7.07
C VAL A 8 -56.43 -55.35 -6.40
N ARG A 9 -56.68 -55.23 -5.07
CA ARG A 9 -58.05 -55.39 -4.54
C ARG A 9 -58.31 -54.66 -3.20
N ARG A 10 -59.56 -54.17 -3.11
CA ARG A 10 -60.15 -53.24 -2.12
C ARG A 10 -60.91 -53.98 -0.99
N GLY A 11 -61.15 -53.28 0.13
CA GLY A 11 -62.28 -53.49 1.06
C GLY A 11 -62.13 -52.68 2.35
N ARG A 12 -62.63 -51.43 2.42
CA ARG A 12 -63.88 -50.96 3.08
C ARG A 12 -64.00 -51.23 4.60
N GLY A 13 -64.16 -50.13 5.38
CA GLY A 13 -65.31 -49.99 6.29
C GLY A 13 -65.06 -49.59 7.75
N CYS A 14 -65.51 -48.35 8.07
CA CYS A 14 -66.22 -47.93 9.29
C CYS A 14 -65.51 -47.62 10.63
N ALA A 15 -65.54 -46.32 10.96
CA ALA A 15 -66.14 -45.69 12.15
C ALA A 15 -65.49 -45.78 13.56
N ARG A 16 -65.13 -44.57 14.03
CA ARG A 16 -64.94 -43.96 15.38
C ARG A 16 -65.80 -44.51 16.54
N PRO A 17 -65.42 -44.34 17.85
CA PRO A 17 -65.36 -43.02 18.52
C PRO A 17 -64.26 -42.78 19.60
N ALA A 18 -64.30 -41.54 20.13
CA ALA A 18 -63.42 -40.83 21.07
C ALA A 18 -63.23 -41.55 22.43
N THR A 19 -62.29 -41.23 23.34
CA THR A 19 -62.08 -39.94 24.06
C THR A 19 -60.92 -40.08 25.09
N LEU A 20 -60.22 -38.97 25.38
CA LEU A 20 -59.48 -38.57 26.60
C LEU A 20 -58.38 -39.45 27.22
N ILE A 21 -57.13 -38.91 27.29
CA ILE A 21 -56.35 -38.80 28.54
C ILE A 21 -55.58 -37.45 28.55
N ARG A 22 -55.75 -36.71 29.66
CA ARG A 22 -55.02 -35.48 30.03
C ARG A 22 -53.56 -35.80 30.37
N GLY A 23 -52.63 -34.98 29.90
CA GLY A 23 -51.24 -34.95 30.38
C GLY A 23 -50.68 -33.54 30.33
N GLY A 24 -50.77 -32.80 31.44
CA GLY A 24 -50.21 -31.46 31.57
C GLY A 24 -48.68 -31.49 31.69
N GLY A 25 -47.98 -30.98 30.68
CA GLY A 25 -46.55 -30.71 30.71
C GLY A 25 -46.29 -29.21 30.81
N ARG A 26 -45.76 -28.77 31.96
CA ARG A 26 -45.35 -27.37 32.22
C ARG A 26 -44.19 -27.00 31.29
N VAL A 27 -44.40 -26.07 30.36
CA VAL A 27 -43.29 -25.51 29.55
C VAL A 27 -42.49 -24.56 30.45
N LYS A 28 -41.30 -24.97 30.88
CA LYS A 28 -40.36 -24.07 31.58
C LYS A 28 -39.89 -22.99 30.59
N ARG A 29 -40.44 -21.79 30.72
CA ARG A 29 -39.89 -20.58 30.09
C ARG A 29 -38.52 -20.30 30.69
N TRP A 30 -37.46 -20.57 29.95
CA TRP A 30 -36.13 -20.04 30.25
C TRP A 30 -36.16 -18.54 29.96
N ARG A 31 -36.12 -17.72 31.03
CA ARG A 31 -35.84 -16.30 30.88
C ARG A 31 -34.36 -16.19 30.49
N VAL A 32 -34.09 -15.92 29.22
CA VAL A 32 -32.76 -15.44 28.82
C VAL A 32 -32.60 -14.10 29.54
N ALA A 33 -31.68 -14.03 30.50
CA ALA A 33 -31.34 -12.76 31.11
C ALA A 33 -30.89 -11.83 29.98
N ALA A 34 -31.57 -10.71 29.79
CA ALA A 34 -31.09 -9.67 28.90
C ALA A 34 -29.82 -9.11 29.53
N TRP A 35 -28.66 -9.49 29.02
CA TRP A 35 -27.41 -8.82 29.34
C TRP A 35 -27.58 -7.38 28.83
N SER A 36 -27.63 -6.43 29.76
CA SER A 36 -27.83 -5.01 29.49
C SER A 36 -26.81 -4.53 28.45
N THR A 37 -27.32 -3.96 27.35
CA THR A 37 -26.59 -3.42 26.19
C THR A 37 -25.51 -2.38 26.53
N ALA A 38 -25.47 -1.89 27.76
CA ALA A 38 -24.48 -0.95 28.26
C ALA A 38 -23.05 -1.51 28.30
N ALA A 39 -22.86 -2.81 28.61
CA ALA A 39 -21.53 -3.40 28.70
C ALA A 39 -20.85 -3.58 27.33
N GLY A 40 -21.63 -3.89 26.28
CA GLY A 40 -21.12 -4.01 24.91
C GLY A 40 -20.72 -2.67 24.29
N LEU A 41 -21.45 -1.60 24.60
CA LEU A 41 -21.13 -0.23 24.14
C LEU A 41 -19.90 0.34 24.84
N ALA A 42 -19.68 0.04 26.12
CA ALA A 42 -18.49 0.48 26.85
C ALA A 42 -17.21 -0.19 26.34
N VAL A 43 -17.24 -1.47 25.97
CA VAL A 43 -16.07 -2.19 25.41
C VAL A 43 -15.73 -1.66 24.00
N LEU A 44 -16.72 -1.34 23.17
CA LEU A 44 -16.51 -0.69 21.87
C LEU A 44 -15.96 0.73 21.99
N ALA A 45 -16.41 1.51 22.97
CA ALA A 45 -15.89 2.86 23.22
C ALA A 45 -14.45 2.85 23.76
N VAL A 46 -14.08 1.86 24.59
CA VAL A 46 -12.70 1.70 25.09
C VAL A 46 -11.74 1.21 24.00
N LEU A 47 -12.17 0.32 23.10
CA LEU A 47 -11.37 -0.10 21.94
C LEU A 47 -11.20 1.03 20.92
N ALA A 48 -12.24 1.82 20.66
CA ALA A 48 -12.14 3.01 19.81
C ALA A 48 -11.20 4.07 20.42
N ALA A 49 -11.31 4.33 21.73
CA ALA A 49 -10.46 5.29 22.44
C ALA A 49 -9.00 4.84 22.60
N ALA A 50 -8.71 3.54 22.56
CA ALA A 50 -7.34 3.01 22.55
C ALA A 50 -6.66 3.09 21.16
N LEU A 51 -7.44 3.24 20.08
CA LEU A 51 -6.93 3.42 18.71
C LEU A 51 -6.64 4.90 18.37
N VAL A 52 -7.32 5.86 19.01
CA VAL A 52 -7.11 7.30 18.76
C VAL A 52 -5.69 7.81 19.13
N PRO A 53 -5.06 7.38 20.23
CA PRO A 53 -3.69 7.82 20.57
C PRO A 53 -2.65 7.33 19.56
N ALA A 54 -2.81 6.13 19.01
CA ALA A 54 -1.94 5.59 17.97
C ALA A 54 -2.09 6.36 16.63
N TYR A 55 -3.28 6.90 16.37
CA TYR A 55 -3.61 7.68 15.17
C TYR A 55 -3.07 9.13 15.23
N SER A 56 -2.82 9.67 16.42
CA SER A 56 -2.21 11.00 16.65
C SER A 56 -0.68 10.97 16.78
N ALA A 57 -0.08 9.81 17.10
CA ALA A 57 1.35 9.69 17.42
C ALA A 57 2.30 9.62 16.21
N ARG A 58 1.80 9.67 14.96
CA ARG A 58 2.62 9.47 13.74
C ARG A 58 2.72 10.69 12.82
N SER A 59 2.04 11.78 13.14
CA SER A 59 2.33 13.06 12.50
C SER A 59 3.62 13.62 13.10
N GLY A 60 4.63 13.84 12.27
CA GLY A 60 5.85 14.53 12.65
C GLY A 60 5.62 16.05 12.81
N PRO A 61 6.62 16.81 13.26
CA PRO A 61 6.55 18.27 13.18
C PRO A 61 6.30 18.70 11.73
N PRO A 62 5.61 19.84 11.50
CA PRO A 62 5.40 20.34 10.15
C PRO A 62 6.72 20.55 9.40
N VAL A 63 6.72 20.25 8.12
CA VAL A 63 7.87 20.39 7.20
C VAL A 63 7.54 21.35 6.06
N SER A 64 8.50 21.68 5.19
CA SER A 64 8.18 22.53 4.03
C SER A 64 7.14 21.86 3.09
N PRO A 65 6.12 22.62 2.62
CA PRO A 65 5.14 22.14 1.65
C PRO A 65 5.68 22.05 0.22
N GLU A 66 6.83 22.65 -0.08
CA GLU A 66 7.37 22.64 -1.43
C GLU A 66 7.80 21.21 -1.84
N PRO A 67 7.29 20.70 -2.99
CA PRO A 67 7.67 19.39 -3.48
C PRO A 67 9.15 19.31 -3.84
N VAL A 68 9.77 18.18 -3.50
CA VAL A 68 11.12 17.84 -3.94
C VAL A 68 11.02 17.19 -5.32
N LEU A 69 11.55 17.83 -6.36
CA LEU A 69 11.61 17.27 -7.72
C LEU A 69 12.93 16.53 -7.96
N GLY A 70 14.02 17.13 -7.50
CA GLY A 70 15.39 16.63 -7.60
C GLY A 70 16.21 17.16 -6.43
N LEU A 71 17.46 16.72 -6.32
CA LEU A 71 18.37 17.14 -5.26
C LEU A 71 19.49 18.02 -5.83
N PRO A 72 20.00 19.00 -5.08
CA PRO A 72 21.15 19.76 -5.53
C PRO A 72 22.38 18.86 -5.59
N ALA A 73 23.34 19.21 -6.45
CA ALA A 73 24.68 18.62 -6.40
C ALA A 73 25.32 18.95 -5.05
N ASP A 74 25.64 17.94 -4.26
CA ASP A 74 26.05 18.08 -2.85
C ASP A 74 27.46 17.56 -2.56
N GLY A 75 28.24 17.22 -3.60
CA GLY A 75 29.59 16.70 -3.45
C GLY A 75 30.35 16.51 -4.76
N PRO A 76 31.56 15.92 -4.68
CA PRO A 76 32.40 15.69 -5.87
C PRO A 76 31.92 14.53 -6.75
N ALA A 77 31.16 13.59 -6.18
CA ALA A 77 30.55 12.48 -6.91
C ALA A 77 29.10 12.83 -7.28
N LYS A 78 28.71 12.54 -8.51
CA LYS A 78 27.33 12.76 -8.98
C LYS A 78 26.43 11.73 -8.31
N ALA A 79 25.23 12.11 -7.91
CA ALA A 79 24.25 11.19 -7.34
C ALA A 79 23.03 11.08 -8.26
N VAL A 80 22.45 9.89 -8.32
CA VAL A 80 21.11 9.66 -8.88
C VAL A 80 20.28 8.84 -7.91
N TYR A 81 19.01 9.19 -7.79
CA TYR A 81 18.09 8.64 -6.80
C TYR A 81 17.05 7.77 -7.50
N LEU A 82 17.25 6.46 -7.38
CA LEU A 82 16.34 5.47 -7.93
C LEU A 82 15.14 5.30 -6.99
N THR A 83 13.94 5.57 -7.49
CA THR A 83 12.72 5.46 -6.69
C THR A 83 11.71 4.54 -7.34
N PHE A 84 10.96 3.78 -6.54
CA PHE A 84 10.04 2.76 -7.02
C PHE A 84 8.68 2.87 -6.35
N ASP A 85 7.63 3.03 -7.15
CA ASP A 85 6.25 3.10 -6.67
C ASP A 85 5.58 1.73 -6.74
N ALA A 86 4.99 1.30 -5.62
CA ALA A 86 4.25 0.05 -5.49
C ALA A 86 2.75 0.32 -5.35
N GLY A 87 2.09 0.44 -6.51
CA GLY A 87 0.65 0.74 -6.65
C GLY A 87 -0.25 -0.48 -6.46
N ASN A 88 -0.88 -0.98 -7.54
CA ASN A 88 -1.86 -2.07 -7.50
C ASN A 88 -1.47 -3.29 -8.36
N ALA A 89 -0.19 -3.43 -8.67
CA ALA A 89 0.35 -4.51 -9.49
C ALA A 89 0.80 -5.72 -8.65
N GLY A 90 1.24 -6.79 -9.34
CA GLY A 90 1.93 -7.92 -8.72
C GLY A 90 3.32 -7.54 -8.18
N ASP A 91 4.07 -8.53 -7.71
CA ASP A 91 5.40 -8.35 -7.10
C ASP A 91 6.53 -9.11 -7.82
N ASP A 92 6.26 -9.68 -9.01
CA ASP A 92 7.20 -10.48 -9.79
C ASP A 92 8.52 -9.75 -10.12
N THR A 93 8.50 -8.41 -10.16
CA THR A 93 9.68 -7.58 -10.43
C THR A 93 10.58 -7.40 -9.21
N VAL A 94 10.09 -7.63 -7.98
CA VAL A 94 10.79 -7.28 -6.74
C VAL A 94 12.07 -8.09 -6.57
N ALA A 95 11.99 -9.42 -6.62
CA ALA A 95 13.17 -10.28 -6.44
C ALA A 95 14.29 -9.97 -7.45
N PRO A 96 14.06 -9.95 -8.78
CA PRO A 96 15.13 -9.64 -9.73
C PRO A 96 15.63 -8.20 -9.64
N LEU A 97 14.79 -7.25 -9.20
CA LEU A 97 15.22 -5.87 -8.93
C LEU A 97 16.16 -5.82 -7.73
N LEU A 98 15.82 -6.44 -6.60
CA LEU A 98 16.66 -6.45 -5.40
C LEU A 98 18.02 -7.11 -5.66
N ASP A 99 18.04 -8.19 -6.44
CA ASP A 99 19.30 -8.83 -6.86
C ASP A 99 20.17 -7.89 -7.71
N LEU A 100 19.55 -7.15 -8.64
CA LEU A 100 20.24 -6.16 -9.45
C LEU A 100 20.80 -5.00 -8.60
N LEU A 101 19.99 -4.43 -7.71
CA LEU A 101 20.40 -3.33 -6.84
C LEU A 101 21.56 -3.75 -5.94
N ARG A 102 21.52 -4.98 -5.38
CA ARG A 102 22.63 -5.55 -4.61
C ARG A 102 23.90 -5.72 -5.45
N ALA A 103 23.78 -6.27 -6.66
CA ALA A 103 24.93 -6.47 -7.56
C ALA A 103 25.55 -5.14 -8.01
N GLN A 104 24.77 -4.06 -8.00
CA GLN A 104 25.21 -2.71 -8.32
C GLN A 104 25.51 -1.88 -7.08
N ASP A 105 25.53 -2.44 -5.87
CA ASP A 105 25.71 -1.70 -4.61
C ASP A 105 24.90 -0.39 -4.60
N ALA A 106 23.61 -0.52 -4.89
CA ALA A 106 22.73 0.60 -5.18
C ALA A 106 21.69 0.81 -4.06
N GLY A 107 21.70 2.00 -3.48
CA GLY A 107 20.62 2.48 -2.62
C GLY A 107 19.42 2.92 -3.45
N ALA A 108 18.22 2.60 -2.98
CA ALA A 108 16.96 3.01 -3.59
C ALA A 108 15.89 3.31 -2.55
N THR A 109 14.88 4.09 -2.94
CA THR A 109 13.72 4.43 -2.10
C THR A 109 12.44 3.86 -2.70
N PHE A 110 11.66 3.14 -1.90
CA PHE A 110 10.43 2.46 -2.32
C PHE A 110 9.22 3.14 -1.68
N PHE A 111 8.37 3.73 -2.51
CA PHE A 111 7.10 4.32 -2.11
C PHE A 111 6.01 3.25 -2.18
N LEU A 112 5.65 2.71 -1.01
CA LEU A 112 4.72 1.60 -0.94
C LEU A 112 3.30 2.09 -0.64
N THR A 113 2.31 1.50 -1.30
CA THR A 113 0.93 1.63 -0.84
C THR A 113 0.66 0.69 0.33
N GLY A 114 -0.26 1.08 1.22
CA GLY A 114 -0.75 0.18 2.27
C GLY A 114 -1.35 -1.10 1.69
N LYS A 115 -2.19 -0.97 0.65
CA LYS A 115 -2.83 -2.10 -0.03
C LYS A 115 -1.82 -3.10 -0.60
N TRP A 116 -0.86 -2.63 -1.42
CA TRP A 116 0.16 -3.51 -2.00
C TRP A 116 0.98 -4.22 -0.92
N THR A 117 1.28 -3.52 0.17
CA THR A 117 2.04 -4.10 1.29
C THR A 117 1.30 -5.24 1.99
N LEU A 118 -0.04 -5.17 2.09
CA LEU A 118 -0.86 -6.28 2.61
C LEU A 118 -0.97 -7.45 1.64
N GLU A 119 -1.04 -7.16 0.34
CA GLU A 119 -1.14 -8.16 -0.72
C GLU A 119 0.19 -8.92 -0.90
N HIS A 120 1.32 -8.22 -0.76
CA HIS A 120 2.66 -8.76 -1.03
C HIS A 120 3.61 -8.63 0.18
N PRO A 121 3.26 -9.18 1.34
CA PRO A 121 3.98 -8.91 2.59
C PRO A 121 5.40 -9.48 2.59
N ARG A 122 5.67 -10.54 1.81
CA ARG A 122 7.02 -11.12 1.67
C ARG A 122 7.94 -10.16 0.91
N SER A 123 7.45 -9.63 -0.20
CA SER A 123 8.19 -8.68 -1.03
C SER A 123 8.43 -7.35 -0.31
N ALA A 124 7.42 -6.83 0.40
CA ALA A 124 7.59 -5.64 1.24
C ALA A 124 8.68 -5.83 2.32
N ARG A 125 8.71 -6.99 3.00
CA ARG A 125 9.79 -7.32 3.95
C ARG A 125 11.14 -7.45 3.26
N ALA A 126 11.21 -8.14 2.12
CA ALA A 126 12.47 -8.31 1.40
C ALA A 126 13.10 -6.97 0.99
N ILE A 127 12.28 -5.98 0.60
CA ILE A 127 12.75 -4.62 0.31
C ILE A 127 13.36 -3.98 1.56
N ALA A 128 12.68 -4.09 2.71
CA ALA A 128 13.14 -3.54 3.98
C ALA A 128 14.43 -4.22 4.47
N ASP A 129 14.47 -5.56 4.46
CA ASP A 129 15.58 -6.40 4.89
C ASP A 129 16.83 -6.21 4.01
N ALA A 130 16.64 -5.81 2.74
CA ALA A 130 17.71 -5.43 1.83
C ALA A 130 18.33 -4.06 2.16
N GLY A 131 17.82 -3.35 3.18
CA GLY A 131 18.33 -2.05 3.62
C GLY A 131 17.87 -0.88 2.77
N HIS A 132 16.85 -1.07 1.92
CA HIS A 132 16.29 0.03 1.12
C HIS A 132 15.37 0.93 1.95
N LEU A 133 15.26 2.20 1.54
CA LEU A 133 14.44 3.17 2.25
C LEU A 133 12.97 2.95 1.90
N LEU A 134 12.11 2.82 2.91
CA LEU A 134 10.66 2.78 2.70
C LEU A 134 10.06 4.19 2.84
N ALA A 135 9.10 4.50 1.98
CA ALA A 135 8.34 5.75 1.95
C ALA A 135 6.87 5.49 1.65
N ASN A 136 6.03 6.50 1.80
CA ASN A 136 4.57 6.37 1.78
C ASN A 136 3.97 6.75 0.43
N HIS A 137 3.12 5.89 -0.13
CA HIS A 137 2.44 6.11 -1.41
C HIS A 137 0.91 6.08 -1.29
N SER A 138 0.35 6.53 -0.15
CA SER A 138 -1.06 6.38 0.25
C SER A 138 -1.47 4.93 0.57
N SER A 139 -2.70 4.74 1.07
CA SER A 139 -3.18 3.41 1.44
C SER A 139 -3.75 2.69 0.23
N THR A 140 -4.60 3.37 -0.54
CA THR A 140 -5.41 2.77 -1.61
C THR A 140 -5.11 3.31 -3.01
N HIS A 141 -4.10 4.17 -3.16
CA HIS A 141 -3.70 4.82 -4.41
C HIS A 141 -4.79 5.74 -5.05
N PRO A 142 -5.45 6.64 -4.29
CA PRO A 142 -6.48 7.53 -4.84
C PRO A 142 -5.89 8.81 -5.46
N HIS A 143 -6.72 9.54 -6.21
CA HIS A 143 -6.46 10.95 -6.53
C HIS A 143 -6.60 11.82 -5.28
N VAL A 144 -5.50 12.00 -4.55
CA VAL A 144 -5.46 12.64 -3.22
C VAL A 144 -6.10 14.03 -3.15
N PRO A 145 -5.95 14.92 -4.15
CA PRO A 145 -6.57 16.24 -4.11
C PRO A 145 -8.10 16.21 -4.12
N ARG A 146 -8.71 15.11 -4.59
CA ARG A 146 -10.17 14.93 -4.65
C ARG A 146 -10.76 14.44 -3.32
N LEU A 147 -9.91 14.11 -2.35
CA LEU A 147 -10.34 13.65 -1.04
C LEU A 147 -10.60 14.81 -0.07
N PRO A 148 -11.64 14.70 0.78
CA PRO A 148 -11.76 15.50 2.00
C PRO A 148 -10.52 15.35 2.88
N GLY A 149 -10.17 16.39 3.65
CA GLY A 149 -8.96 16.40 4.48
C GLY A 149 -8.86 15.24 5.47
N THR A 150 -9.98 14.78 6.04
CA THR A 150 -10.02 13.64 6.95
C THR A 150 -9.67 12.32 6.25
N LEU A 151 -10.20 12.09 5.04
CA LEU A 151 -9.88 10.91 4.25
C LEU A 151 -8.45 10.96 3.70
N ARG A 152 -7.98 12.15 3.29
CA ARG A 152 -6.58 12.36 2.93
C ARG A 152 -5.63 11.97 4.05
N ARG A 153 -5.91 12.41 5.28
CA ARG A 153 -5.11 12.04 6.46
C ARG A 153 -5.13 10.53 6.71
N ALA A 154 -6.31 9.89 6.57
CA ALA A 154 -6.44 8.44 6.73
C ALA A 154 -5.58 7.68 5.73
N GLU A 155 -5.61 8.07 4.45
CA GLU A 155 -4.77 7.46 3.41
C GLU A 155 -3.28 7.49 3.73
N VAL A 156 -2.79 8.58 4.32
CA VAL A 156 -1.38 8.70 4.74
C VAL A 156 -1.09 7.84 5.96
N VAL A 157 -1.90 7.97 7.01
CA VAL A 157 -1.63 7.33 8.31
C VAL A 157 -1.82 5.81 8.24
N ASP A 158 -2.86 5.34 7.55
CA ASP A 158 -3.14 3.91 7.42
C ASP A 158 -2.04 3.20 6.64
N ALA A 159 -1.54 3.82 5.56
CA ALA A 159 -0.40 3.29 4.81
C ALA A 159 0.84 3.14 5.70
N ALA A 160 1.18 4.18 6.47
CA ALA A 160 2.34 4.14 7.36
C ALA A 160 2.24 3.05 8.42
N LEU A 161 1.05 2.87 9.02
CA LEU A 161 0.79 1.81 9.99
C LEU A 161 0.91 0.42 9.38
N VAL A 162 0.35 0.23 8.19
CA VAL A 162 0.39 -1.05 7.49
C VAL A 162 1.81 -1.41 7.08
N ILE A 163 2.55 -0.46 6.50
CA ILE A 163 3.94 -0.68 6.07
C ILE A 163 4.77 -1.14 7.27
N GLU A 164 4.79 -0.36 8.35
CA GLU A 164 5.59 -0.71 9.53
C GLU A 164 5.19 -2.05 10.14
N ARG A 165 3.89 -2.33 10.24
CA ARG A 165 3.41 -3.58 10.83
C ARG A 165 3.82 -4.80 10.02
N VAL A 166 3.86 -4.69 8.70
CA VAL A 166 4.18 -5.80 7.81
C VAL A 166 5.69 -5.99 7.66
N THR A 167 6.43 -4.88 7.56
CA THR A 167 7.88 -4.90 7.29
C THR A 167 8.72 -4.91 8.56
N GLY A 168 8.18 -4.46 9.69
CA GLY A 168 8.96 -4.19 10.91
C GLY A 168 9.72 -2.85 10.86
N THR A 169 9.61 -2.11 9.76
CA THR A 169 10.35 -0.87 9.50
C THR A 169 9.38 0.26 9.20
N ALA A 170 9.39 1.31 10.02
CA ALA A 170 8.59 2.50 9.77
C ALA A 170 9.00 3.16 8.45
N PRO A 171 8.06 3.50 7.56
CA PRO A 171 8.41 4.30 6.39
C PRO A 171 8.86 5.68 6.85
N THR A 172 9.82 6.23 6.12
CA THR A 172 10.24 7.62 6.29
C THR A 172 9.08 8.60 6.06
N PRO A 173 9.16 9.82 6.62
CA PRO A 173 8.20 10.90 6.37
C PRO A 173 8.31 11.48 4.95
N LEU A 174 8.63 10.67 3.95
CA LEU A 174 8.53 11.01 2.54
C LEU A 174 7.20 10.47 2.01
N TYR A 175 6.52 11.29 1.22
CA TYR A 175 5.25 10.94 0.61
C TYR A 175 5.28 11.25 -0.88
N ARG A 176 4.90 10.29 -1.71
CA ARG A 176 4.66 10.52 -3.13
C ARG A 176 3.16 10.43 -3.41
N PRO A 177 2.52 11.50 -3.91
CA PRO A 177 1.13 11.46 -4.31
C PRO A 177 0.90 10.45 -5.44
N PRO A 178 -0.05 9.53 -5.32
CA PRO A 178 -0.50 8.68 -6.42
C PRO A 178 -0.75 9.49 -7.69
N HIS A 179 -0.34 8.94 -8.84
CA HIS A 179 -0.45 9.59 -10.15
C HIS A 179 0.34 10.91 -10.31
N GLY A 180 1.16 11.29 -9.31
CA GLY A 180 1.74 12.63 -9.23
C GLY A 180 0.70 13.74 -9.02
N ASP A 181 -0.53 13.38 -8.65
CA ASP A 181 -1.65 14.32 -8.55
C ASP A 181 -1.59 15.06 -7.21
N THR A 182 -1.23 16.34 -7.26
CA THR A 182 -1.08 17.18 -6.08
C THR A 182 -1.44 18.64 -6.34
N THR A 183 -1.83 19.33 -5.28
CA THR A 183 -2.18 20.75 -5.26
C THR A 183 -1.49 21.41 -4.07
N THR A 184 -1.39 22.74 -4.04
CA THR A 184 -0.86 23.48 -2.88
C THR A 184 -1.56 23.07 -1.57
N THR A 185 -2.89 22.94 -1.59
CA THR A 185 -3.66 22.47 -0.42
C THR A 185 -3.32 21.04 0.00
N THR A 186 -2.98 20.18 -0.97
CA THR A 186 -2.57 18.79 -0.67
C THR A 186 -1.16 18.78 -0.08
N GLN A 187 -0.24 19.55 -0.65
CA GLN A 187 1.13 19.75 -0.18
C GLN A 187 1.17 20.30 1.25
N GLU A 188 0.41 21.35 1.54
CA GLU A 188 0.28 21.94 2.88
C GLU A 188 -0.29 20.94 3.89
N ALA A 189 -1.30 20.16 3.49
CA ALA A 189 -1.88 19.14 4.36
C ALA A 189 -0.88 18.02 4.69
N LEU A 190 -0.08 17.57 3.71
CA LEU A 190 0.97 16.57 3.91
C LEU A 190 2.10 17.13 4.79
N ALA A 191 2.53 18.36 4.51
CA ALA A 191 3.52 19.07 5.29
C ALA A 191 3.11 19.25 6.75
N ALA A 192 1.84 19.59 7.02
CA ALA A 192 1.29 19.69 8.37
C ALA A 192 1.24 18.35 9.11
N LEU A 193 1.25 17.22 8.39
CA LEU A 193 1.41 15.88 8.95
C LEU A 193 2.88 15.47 9.13
N GLY A 194 3.81 16.34 8.75
CA GLY A 194 5.25 16.09 8.79
C GLY A 194 5.80 15.32 7.59
N TYR A 195 5.03 15.20 6.50
CA TYR A 195 5.46 14.48 5.30
C TYR A 195 5.96 15.45 4.21
N ARG A 196 7.16 15.19 3.70
CA ARG A 196 7.68 15.89 2.51
C ARG A 196 7.10 15.24 1.26
N THR A 197 6.54 16.08 0.38
CA THR A 197 6.09 15.64 -0.94
C THR A 197 7.31 15.42 -1.83
N VAL A 198 7.45 14.22 -2.38
CA VAL A 198 8.52 13.86 -3.33
C VAL A 198 7.93 13.51 -4.69
N MET A 199 8.41 14.21 -5.70
CA MET A 199 8.07 14.02 -7.10
C MET A 199 9.28 13.37 -7.81
N TRP A 200 9.56 13.76 -9.05
CA TRP A 200 10.66 13.22 -9.84
C TRP A 200 11.08 14.21 -10.92
N THR A 201 12.32 14.10 -11.38
CA THR A 201 12.82 14.81 -12.57
C THR A 201 12.68 13.96 -13.83
N LYS A 202 12.59 12.63 -13.70
CA LYS A 202 12.50 11.68 -14.81
C LYS A 202 11.37 10.67 -14.61
N ASP A 203 10.54 10.51 -15.64
CA ASP A 203 9.50 9.49 -15.74
C ASP A 203 9.73 8.61 -16.98
N PRO A 204 10.15 7.34 -16.80
CA PRO A 204 10.35 6.39 -17.88
C PRO A 204 9.04 5.87 -18.49
N HIS A 205 7.88 6.18 -17.91
CA HIS A 205 6.58 5.66 -18.31
C HIS A 205 6.55 4.12 -18.38
N ASP A 206 7.12 3.48 -17.36
CA ASP A 206 7.35 2.03 -17.28
C ASP A 206 6.16 1.25 -16.69
N TRP A 207 5.04 1.93 -16.40
CA TRP A 207 3.88 1.37 -15.70
C TRP A 207 2.74 0.79 -16.56
N PRO A 208 2.52 1.14 -17.85
CA PRO A 208 1.43 0.54 -18.62
C PRO A 208 1.54 -0.99 -18.72
N LEU A 209 0.41 -1.73 -18.62
CA LEU A 209 0.33 -3.18 -18.83
C LEU A 209 -0.41 -3.54 -20.14
N ASP A 210 -0.25 -2.70 -21.17
CA ASP A 210 -0.85 -2.90 -22.49
C ASP A 210 0.14 -3.49 -23.51
N GLY A 211 1.34 -3.89 -23.06
CA GLY A 211 2.41 -4.42 -23.90
C GLY A 211 3.22 -3.35 -24.64
N SER A 212 3.00 -2.05 -24.38
CA SER A 212 3.75 -0.96 -25.01
C SER A 212 5.11 -0.67 -24.36
N VAL A 213 5.33 -1.16 -23.13
CA VAL A 213 6.57 -0.96 -22.39
C VAL A 213 7.65 -1.88 -22.94
N THR A 214 8.80 -1.31 -23.28
CA THR A 214 9.99 -2.06 -23.69
C THR A 214 11.20 -1.48 -22.99
N ARG A 215 12.26 -2.28 -22.88
CA ARG A 215 13.56 -1.82 -22.38
C ARG A 215 14.03 -0.53 -23.08
N GLU A 216 13.91 -0.47 -24.39
CA GLU A 216 14.35 0.68 -25.20
C GLU A 216 13.47 1.91 -24.97
N SER A 217 12.15 1.73 -24.81
CA SER A 217 11.24 2.85 -24.57
C SER A 217 11.47 3.47 -23.20
N ILE A 218 11.80 2.66 -22.19
CA ILE A 218 12.22 3.12 -20.85
C ILE A 218 13.53 3.91 -20.94
N LEU A 219 14.58 3.33 -21.54
CA LEU A 219 15.89 3.99 -21.66
C LEU A 219 15.81 5.30 -22.45
N GLY A 220 15.02 5.33 -23.53
CA GLY A 220 14.81 6.51 -24.35
C GLY A 220 14.12 7.64 -23.59
N ARG A 221 13.13 7.32 -22.74
CA ARG A 221 12.41 8.33 -21.93
C ARG A 221 13.24 8.89 -20.77
N ILE A 222 14.10 8.08 -20.16
CA ILE A 222 15.05 8.56 -19.14
C ILE A 222 16.01 9.58 -19.77
N GLY A 223 16.55 9.25 -20.96
CA GLY A 223 17.49 10.10 -21.68
C GLY A 223 18.81 10.30 -20.93
N GLU A 224 19.33 11.52 -20.98
CA GLU A 224 20.52 11.93 -20.22
C GLU A 224 20.17 12.11 -18.74
N VAL A 225 21.02 11.58 -17.86
CA VAL A 225 20.89 11.69 -16.40
C VAL A 225 21.84 12.76 -15.89
N SER A 226 21.31 13.63 -15.04
CA SER A 226 22.05 14.71 -14.38
C SER A 226 22.28 14.40 -12.90
N ASP A 227 23.28 15.06 -12.33
CA ASP A 227 23.50 15.02 -10.87
C ASP A 227 22.25 15.53 -10.14
N GLY A 228 21.79 14.75 -9.15
CA GLY A 228 20.60 15.07 -8.39
C GLY A 228 19.28 14.55 -8.96
N ASP A 229 19.30 13.85 -10.11
CA ASP A 229 18.07 13.35 -10.73
C ASP A 229 17.37 12.33 -9.83
N VAL A 230 16.04 12.47 -9.74
CA VAL A 230 15.14 11.51 -9.08
C VAL A 230 14.32 10.84 -10.17
N ILE A 231 14.51 9.53 -10.32
CA ILE A 231 13.85 8.74 -11.37
C ILE A 231 12.72 7.92 -10.75
N CYS A 232 11.50 8.06 -11.27
CA CYS A 232 10.30 7.36 -10.79
C CYS A 232 10.05 6.09 -11.61
N PHE A 233 10.31 4.93 -11.04
CA PHE A 233 10.00 3.62 -11.63
C PHE A 233 8.81 2.98 -10.93
N HIS A 234 8.28 1.88 -11.47
CA HIS A 234 7.17 1.15 -10.89
C HIS A 234 7.47 -0.35 -10.71
N LEU A 235 7.01 -0.93 -9.61
CA LEU A 235 7.12 -2.38 -9.36
C LEU A 235 6.06 -3.15 -10.16
N ARG A 236 6.22 -3.20 -11.49
CA ARG A 236 5.16 -3.68 -12.38
C ARG A 236 5.66 -4.45 -13.60
N ASN A 237 6.46 -3.81 -14.46
CA ASN A 237 6.95 -4.41 -15.70
C ASN A 237 8.40 -4.92 -15.53
N ILE A 238 8.70 -6.12 -16.05
CA ILE A 238 10.04 -6.71 -15.92
C ILE A 238 11.07 -5.94 -16.77
N GLU A 239 10.59 -5.28 -17.81
CA GLU A 239 11.32 -4.39 -18.71
C GLU A 239 12.02 -3.26 -17.94
N THR A 240 11.47 -2.82 -16.80
CA THR A 240 12.13 -1.90 -15.87
C THR A 240 13.44 -2.47 -15.36
N VAL A 241 13.44 -3.72 -14.90
CA VAL A 241 14.66 -4.40 -14.43
C VAL A 241 15.64 -4.61 -15.58
N GLU A 242 15.15 -4.96 -16.76
CA GLU A 242 15.98 -5.13 -17.97
C GLU A 242 16.64 -3.82 -18.41
N ALA A 243 15.93 -2.70 -18.34
CA ALA A 243 16.47 -1.38 -18.61
C ALA A 243 17.53 -1.00 -17.58
N LEU A 244 17.25 -1.24 -16.28
CA LEU A 244 18.20 -0.95 -15.21
C LEU A 244 19.49 -1.79 -15.31
N ARG A 245 19.41 -3.05 -15.78
CA ARG A 245 20.60 -3.88 -16.05
C ARG A 245 21.57 -3.23 -17.04
N VAL A 246 21.07 -2.41 -17.95
CA VAL A 246 21.89 -1.65 -18.91
C VAL A 246 22.28 -0.28 -18.35
N LEU A 247 21.33 0.41 -17.72
CA LEU A 247 21.49 1.79 -17.28
C LEU A 247 22.50 1.91 -16.13
N LEU A 248 22.40 1.08 -15.10
CA LEU A 248 23.19 1.25 -13.88
C LEU A 248 24.71 1.10 -14.14
N PRO A 249 25.20 0.09 -14.86
CA PRO A 249 26.62 0.02 -15.19
C PRO A 249 27.12 1.25 -15.98
N ARG A 250 26.29 1.76 -16.90
CA ARG A 250 26.59 2.95 -17.71
C ARG A 250 26.72 4.20 -16.83
N LEU A 251 25.77 4.44 -15.94
CA LEU A 251 25.80 5.59 -15.03
C LEU A 251 26.97 5.50 -14.06
N ARG A 252 27.25 4.32 -13.53
CA ARG A 252 28.42 4.08 -12.66
C ARG A 252 29.73 4.42 -13.38
N ALA A 253 29.88 4.01 -14.64
CA ALA A 253 31.04 4.37 -15.46
C ALA A 253 31.16 5.89 -15.73
N GLN A 254 30.06 6.64 -15.62
CA GLN A 254 30.02 8.10 -15.75
C GLN A 254 30.25 8.84 -14.41
N GLY A 255 30.53 8.09 -13.33
CA GLY A 255 30.81 8.61 -12.00
C GLY A 255 29.57 8.88 -11.14
N PHE A 256 28.42 8.26 -11.46
CA PHE A 256 27.23 8.34 -10.62
C PHE A 256 27.26 7.31 -9.49
N GLU A 257 26.87 7.77 -8.31
CA GLU A 257 26.48 6.95 -7.16
C GLU A 257 24.96 6.78 -7.12
N PHE A 258 24.51 5.62 -6.66
CA PHE A 258 23.08 5.31 -6.49
C PHE A 258 22.72 5.46 -5.02
N ARG A 259 22.10 6.59 -4.67
CA ARG A 259 21.80 6.95 -3.28
C ARG A 259 20.30 6.84 -3.00
N GLN A 260 19.97 6.58 -1.73
CA GLN A 260 18.62 6.73 -1.22
C GLN A 260 18.29 8.20 -1.03
N LEU A 261 17.01 8.57 -1.10
CA LEU A 261 16.60 9.94 -0.77
C LEU A 261 16.98 10.28 0.69
N PRO A 262 17.61 11.45 0.95
CA PRO A 262 18.06 11.84 2.29
C PRO A 262 16.88 12.36 3.12
N ALA A 263 16.00 11.45 3.56
CA ALA A 263 14.73 11.81 4.20
C ALA A 263 14.89 12.74 5.42
N ALA A 264 15.94 12.54 6.23
CA ALA A 264 16.19 13.37 7.39
C ALA A 264 16.47 14.84 7.01
N GLU A 265 17.30 15.07 5.99
CA GLU A 265 17.66 16.41 5.51
C GLU A 265 16.47 17.08 4.81
N LEU A 266 15.76 16.30 4.00
CA LEU A 266 14.53 16.75 3.37
C LEU A 266 13.48 17.15 4.40
N CYS A 267 13.37 16.46 5.54
CA CYS A 267 12.39 16.82 6.57
C CYS A 267 12.89 17.86 7.59
N ALA A 268 14.20 18.08 7.71
CA ALA A 268 14.77 19.07 8.64
C ALA A 268 14.61 20.53 8.15
N SER A 269 14.39 20.72 6.84
CA SER A 269 14.09 22.02 6.24
C SER A 269 12.63 22.41 6.54
N ALA A 270 12.38 22.82 7.80
CA ALA A 270 11.20 23.61 8.13
C ALA A 270 11.28 24.98 7.43
N PRO A 271 10.12 25.59 7.07
CA PRO A 271 10.08 26.92 6.45
C PRO A 271 10.68 28.02 7.32
#